data_AF-A0A7W9Q0S8-F1
#
_entry.id   AF-A0A7W9Q0S8-F1
#
_cell.length_a   1.000
_cell.length_b   1.000
_cell.length_c   1.000
_cell.angle_alpha   90.00
_cell.angle_beta   90.00
_cell.angle_gamma   90.00
#
_symmetry.space_group_name_H-M   'P 1'
#
loop_
_entity.id
_entity.type
_entity.pdbx_description
1 polymer ?
#
loop_
_entity_poly.entity_id
_entity_poly.type
_entity_poly.pdbx_seq_one_letter_code
_entity_poly.pdbx_strand_id
1 'polypeptide(L)' 'MNLAMRRRKTLRTGMSGRQLLVAQAALVGGVITALFVKEFPGIVRELRIYRMTGGLRAHRRYP' A
#
# COMPACT_ATOMS: atom_id res chain seq x y z
N MET A 1 8.11 58.85 13.05
CA MET A 1 7.56 57.65 13.73
C MET A 1 7.59 56.51 12.70
N ASN A 2 8.64 55.70 12.72
CA ASN A 2 8.97 54.79 11.62
C ASN A 2 8.28 53.43 11.74
N LEU A 3 7.75 53.00 10.60
CA LEU A 3 7.05 51.75 10.29
C LEU A 3 7.91 50.50 10.59
N ALA A 4 8.01 50.11 11.85
CA ALA A 4 8.46 48.78 12.22
C ALA A 4 7.25 47.82 12.24
N MET A 5 6.61 47.65 11.08
CA MET A 5 5.65 46.59 10.84
C MET A 5 6.45 45.28 10.88
N ARG A 6 6.62 44.73 12.09
CA ARG A 6 7.13 43.38 12.35
C ARG A 6 6.26 42.42 11.55
N ARG A 7 6.66 42.14 10.31
CA ARG A 7 6.27 40.91 9.59
C ARG A 7 6.78 39.76 10.45
N ARG A 8 5.98 39.35 11.43
CA ARG A 8 6.04 37.99 11.98
C ARG A 8 5.74 37.10 10.79
N LYS A 9 6.79 36.70 10.06
CA LYS A 9 6.75 35.48 9.26
C LYS A 9 6.48 34.39 10.27
N THR A 10 5.21 34.05 10.44
CA THR A 10 4.81 32.76 10.97
C THR A 10 5.61 31.74 10.17
N LEU A 11 6.63 31.18 10.82
CA LEU A 11 7.29 29.96 10.38
C LEU A 11 6.22 28.88 10.48
N ARG A 12 5.27 28.88 9.54
CA ARG A 12 4.56 27.67 9.20
C ARG A 12 5.66 26.77 8.69
N THR A 13 6.13 25.87 9.56
CA THR A 13 6.90 24.69 9.20
C THR A 13 5.98 23.82 8.35
N GLY A 14 5.60 24.32 7.18
CA GLY A 14 4.75 23.65 6.23
C GLY A 14 5.57 22.51 5.69
N MET A 15 5.08 21.29 5.90
CA MET A 15 5.62 20.12 5.23
C MET A 15 5.70 20.46 3.74
N SER A 16 6.89 20.34 3.16
CA SER A 16 7.07 20.61 1.73
C SER A 16 6.17 19.66 0.92
N GLY A 17 5.69 20.10 -0.25
CA GLY A 17 4.85 19.24 -1.11
C GLY A 17 5.50 17.89 -1.40
N ARG A 18 6.83 17.84 -1.50
CA ARG A 18 7.61 16.60 -1.64
C ARG A 18 7.46 15.66 -0.44
N GLN A 19 7.51 16.19 0.79
CA GLN A 19 7.33 15.39 2.00
C GLN A 19 5.91 14.82 2.09
N LEU A 20 4.92 15.60 1.68
CA LEU A 20 3.53 15.17 1.65
C LEU A 20 3.31 14.05 0.62
N LEU A 21 3.89 14.18 -0.58
CA LEU A 21 3.84 13.13 -1.61
C LEU A 21 4.53 11.83 -1.14
N VAL A 22 5.69 11.94 -0.48
CA VAL A 22 6.38 10.76 0.08
C VAL A 22 5.53 10.11 1.18
N ALA A 23 4.92 10.89 2.07
CA ALA A 23 4.04 10.37 3.11
C ALA A 23 2.82 9.65 2.52
N GLN A 24 2.20 10.21 1.48
CA GLN A 24 1.09 9.57 0.76
C GLN A 24 1.52 8.26 0.09
N ALA A 25 2.66 8.27 -0.60
CA ALA A 25 3.21 7.07 -1.25
C ALA A 25 3.50 5.97 -0.22
N ALA A 26 4.08 6.32 0.93
CA ALA A 26 4.33 5.39 2.01
C ALA A 26 3.03 4.81 2.60
N LEU A 27 2.00 5.64 2.78
CA LEU A 27 0.70 5.22 3.28
C LEU A 27 0.01 4.24 2.30
N VAL A 28 -0.10 4.62 1.04
CA VAL A 28 -0.73 3.79 0.00
C VAL A 28 0.06 2.49 -0.20
N GLY A 29 1.38 2.58 -0.31
CA GLY A 29 2.25 1.41 -0.43
C GLY A 29 2.15 0.46 0.77
N GLY A 30 2.08 1.00 1.98
CA GLY A 30 1.90 0.22 3.21
C GLY A 30 0.57 -0.54 3.23
N VAL A 31 -0.53 0.12 2.86
CA VAL A 31 -1.86 -0.52 2.79
C VAL A 31 -1.88 -1.64 1.75
N ILE A 32 -1.37 -1.39 0.55
CA ILE A 32 -1.30 -2.41 -0.51
C ILE A 32 -0.46 -3.61 -0.04
N THR A 33 0.70 -3.36 0.57
CA THR A 33 1.59 -4.41 1.07
C THR A 33 0.92 -5.22 2.18
N ALA A 34 0.23 -4.57 3.12
CA ALA A 34 -0.48 -5.24 4.20
C ALA A 34 -1.61 -6.15 3.68
N LEU A 35 -2.40 -5.65 2.71
CA LEU A 35 -3.42 -6.46 2.04
C LEU A 35 -2.80 -7.62 1.28
N PHE A 36 -1.69 -7.39 0.58
CA PHE A 36 -0.98 -8.44 -0.13
C PHE A 36 -0.53 -9.53 0.85
N VAL A 37 0.16 -9.19 1.94
CA VAL A 37 0.60 -10.17 2.95
C VAL A 37 -0.58 -10.93 3.57
N LYS A 38 -1.73 -10.27 3.75
CA LYS A 38 -2.93 -10.90 4.31
C LYS A 38 -3.60 -11.88 3.34
N GLU A 39 -3.72 -11.52 2.07
CA GLU A 39 -4.44 -12.32 1.06
C GLU A 39 -3.53 -13.35 0.36
N PHE A 40 -2.21 -13.12 0.34
CA PHE A 40 -1.22 -14.03 -0.23
C PHE A 40 -1.29 -15.48 0.30
N PRO A 41 -1.41 -15.75 1.62
CA PRO A 41 -1.57 -17.12 2.11
C PRO A 41 -2.85 -17.80 1.61
N GLY A 42 -3.91 -17.03 1.32
CA GLY A 42 -5.14 -17.55 0.71
C GLY A 42 -4.90 -18.03 -0.72
N ILE A 43 -4.26 -17.21 -1.55
CA ILE A 43 -3.90 -17.55 -2.93
C ILE A 43 -2.94 -18.74 -2.96
N VAL A 44 -1.94 -18.75 -2.09
CA VAL A 44 -0.97 -19.86 -1.98
C VAL A 44 -1.68 -21.15 -1.54
N ARG A 45 -2.64 -21.06 -0.62
CA ARG A 45 -3.46 -22.22 -0.20
C ARG A 45 -4.29 -22.76 -1.36
N GLU A 46 -4.98 -21.90 -2.10
CA GLU A 46 -5.78 -22.30 -3.26
C GLU A 46 -4.91 -22.97 -4.34
N LEU A 47 -3.75 -22.38 -4.66
CA LEU A 47 -2.78 -22.95 -5.58
C LEU A 47 -2.21 -24.29 -5.08
N ARG A 48 -1.99 -24.43 -3.76
CA ARG A 48 -1.53 -25.68 -3.17
C ARG A 48 -2.59 -26.77 -3.28
N ILE A 49 -3.85 -26.43 -3.00
CA ILE A 49 -4.99 -27.35 -3.20
C ILE A 49 -5.08 -27.73 -4.67
N TYR A 50 -5.04 -26.77 -5.59
CA TYR A 50 -5.03 -27.02 -7.02
C TYR A 50 -3.89 -27.96 -7.45
N ARG A 51 -2.69 -27.80 -6.88
CA ARG A 51 -1.57 -28.73 -7.12
C ARG A 51 -1.80 -30.12 -6.52
N MET A 52 -2.40 -30.21 -5.33
CA MET A 52 -2.69 -31.48 -4.66
C MET A 52 -3.81 -32.25 -5.36
N THR A 53 -4.83 -31.57 -5.87
CA THR A 53 -5.95 -32.19 -6.59
C THR A 53 -5.58 -32.58 -8.01
N GLY A 54 -4.45 -32.09 -8.55
CA GLY A 54 -4.01 -32.37 -9.92
C GLY A 54 -4.53 -31.36 -10.95
N GLY A 55 -5.08 -30.23 -10.49
CA GLY A 55 -5.52 -29.12 -11.32
C GLY A 55 -6.58 -29.49 -12.36
N LEU A 56 -6.57 -28.80 -13.51
CA LEU A 56 -7.46 -29.07 -14.65
C LEU A 56 -7.38 -30.51 -15.19
N ARG A 57 -6.33 -31.28 -14.83
CA ARG A 57 -6.19 -32.70 -15.19
C ARG A 57 -6.96 -33.64 -14.27
N ALA A 58 -7.35 -33.21 -13.07
CA ALA A 58 -8.20 -33.98 -12.15
C ALA A 58 -9.63 -34.15 -12.68
N HIS A 59 -10.13 -33.11 -13.36
CA HIS A 59 -11.47 -33.08 -13.95
C HIS A 59 -11.63 -34.02 -15.16
N ARG A 60 -10.55 -34.63 -15.66
CA ARG A 60 -10.57 -35.61 -16.75
C ARG A 60 -10.74 -37.07 -16.29
N ARG A 61 -10.76 -37.32 -14.98
CA ARG A 61 -10.76 -38.68 -14.41
C ARG A 61 -12.12 -39.14 -13.88
N TYR A 62 -13.19 -38.39 -14.17
CA TYR A 62 -14.57 -38.86 -14.03
C TYR A 62 -15.26 -38.72 -15.40
N PRO A 63 -15.79 -39.81 -15.99
CA PRO A 63 -16.66 -39.76 -17.16
C PRO A 63 -18.00 -39.08 -16.85
#